data_AF-A0AAP0QN52-F1
#
_entry.id   AF-A0AAP0QN52-F1
#
_cell.length_a   1.000
_cell.length_b   1.000
_cell.length_c   1.000
_cell.angle_alpha   90.00
_cell.angle_beta   90.00
_cell.angle_gamma   90.00
#
_symmetry.space_group_name_H-M   'P 1'
#
loop_
_entity.id
_entity.type
_entity.pdbx_description
1 polymer ?
#
loop_
_entity_poly.entity_id
_entity_poly.type
_entity_poly.pdbx_seq_one_letter_code
_entity_poly.pdbx_strand_id
1 'polypeptide(L)'
;MVVDNVSAAKKVVWMLTNKYKHLVHACDTEVAKIDVKQETPVDHGEVICFSIYSGPEADFGNGKSCIWVDLLDGGGRDLLNEFAPFFEDPSIKKLGFPLLSTGLQVYLYIYAMFSYPCALGFIETHRGWLQSEALTGDRRVMSEDKKAYQKDMSKDNTDEGFMGKISMKDIFGRRKLKKDGSAGKISTIAPVEELQRKERELWISYSAFDSINTLKLFPGKSMFDFYPEYWQPFGEILVKMETEGMLVDREYLSEIEKVARAEQEAAVNRFRKWASKHCPDAK
;
A
#
# COMPACT_ATOMS: atom_id res chain seq x y z
N MET A 1 -10.54 7.24 15.26
CA MET A 1 -11.89 6.79 15.66
C MET A 1 -12.26 5.60 14.81
N VAL A 2 -12.79 4.53 15.41
CA VAL A 2 -13.27 3.37 14.64
C VAL A 2 -14.67 3.67 14.11
N VAL A 3 -14.90 3.35 12.84
CA VAL A 3 -16.18 3.46 12.15
C VAL A 3 -16.55 2.06 11.68
N ASP A 4 -17.53 1.46 12.32
CA ASP A 4 -17.91 0.04 12.14
C ASP A 4 -19.43 -0.13 11.95
N ASN A 5 -20.13 0.96 11.64
CA ASN A 5 -21.55 0.96 11.36
C ASN A 5 -21.98 2.20 10.55
N VAL A 6 -23.09 2.07 9.84
CA VAL A 6 -23.65 3.09 8.94
C VAL A 6 -23.95 4.42 9.65
N SER A 7 -24.41 4.39 10.90
CA SER A 7 -24.72 5.61 11.67
C SER A 7 -23.47 6.43 11.97
N ALA A 8 -22.37 5.77 12.35
CA ALA A 8 -21.07 6.41 12.53
C ALA A 8 -20.51 6.94 11.20
N ALA A 9 -20.62 6.16 10.12
CA ALA A 9 -20.18 6.58 8.79
C ALA A 9 -20.88 7.86 8.32
N LYS A 10 -22.22 7.93 8.43
CA LYS A 10 -22.98 9.14 8.05
C LYS A 10 -22.50 10.40 8.76
N LYS A 11 -22.20 10.31 10.05
CA LYS A 11 -21.68 11.44 10.84
C LYS A 11 -20.30 11.86 10.35
N VAL A 12 -19.40 10.89 10.15
CA VAL A 12 -18.04 11.13 9.69
C VAL A 12 -18.03 11.73 8.28
N VAL A 13 -18.81 11.17 7.37
CA VAL A 13 -18.92 11.65 5.99
C VAL A 13 -19.44 13.08 5.97
N TRP A 14 -20.47 13.39 6.76
CA TRP A 14 -20.94 14.77 6.89
C TRP A 14 -19.81 15.72 7.35
N MET A 15 -18.98 15.30 8.30
CA MET A 15 -17.85 16.10 8.78
C MET A 15 -16.79 16.27 7.69
N LEU A 16 -16.45 15.22 6.96
CA LEU A 16 -15.50 15.25 5.84
C LEU A 16 -16.00 16.18 4.72
N THR A 17 -17.27 16.09 4.33
CA THR A 17 -17.82 16.82 3.18
C THR A 17 -18.24 18.26 3.50
N ASN A 18 -18.41 18.61 4.78
CA ASN A 18 -18.87 19.95 5.18
C ASN A 18 -17.85 20.65 6.08
N LYS A 19 -17.59 20.09 7.27
CA LYS A 19 -16.80 20.75 8.30
C LYS A 19 -15.31 20.83 7.92
N TYR A 20 -14.77 19.74 7.39
CA TYR A 20 -13.36 19.57 7.08
C TYR A 20 -13.07 19.58 5.58
N LYS A 21 -14.05 19.97 4.75
CA LYS A 21 -13.94 20.00 3.28
C LYS A 21 -12.72 20.76 2.76
N HIS A 22 -12.30 21.78 3.50
CA HIS A 22 -11.18 22.67 3.17
C HIS A 22 -9.80 22.08 3.49
N LEU A 23 -9.76 20.99 4.28
CA LEU A 23 -8.53 20.31 4.66
C LEU A 23 -8.09 19.36 3.55
N VAL A 24 -6.86 18.85 3.69
CA VAL A 24 -6.33 17.78 2.86
C VAL A 24 -6.42 16.48 3.66
N HIS A 25 -6.98 15.45 3.02
CA HIS A 25 -7.26 14.17 3.68
C HIS A 25 -6.35 13.07 3.14
N ALA A 26 -5.43 12.57 3.94
CA ALA A 26 -4.68 11.37 3.58
C ALA A 26 -5.54 10.13 3.79
N CYS A 27 -5.59 9.27 2.79
CA CYS A 27 -6.38 8.05 2.75
C CYS A 27 -5.48 6.86 2.46
N ASP A 28 -5.75 5.73 3.12
CA ASP A 28 -5.04 4.48 2.90
C ASP A 28 -5.98 3.29 3.04
N THR A 29 -5.73 2.21 2.29
CA THR A 29 -6.62 1.04 2.22
C THR A 29 -5.86 -0.25 2.48
N GLU A 30 -6.46 -1.17 3.22
CA GLU A 30 -5.93 -2.51 3.40
C GLU A 30 -6.76 -3.54 2.62
N VAL A 31 -6.07 -4.52 2.05
CA VAL A 31 -6.63 -5.42 1.02
C VAL A 31 -6.32 -6.87 1.35
N ALA A 32 -7.36 -7.69 1.33
CA ALA A 32 -7.28 -9.14 1.47
C ALA A 32 -7.41 -9.85 0.11
N LYS A 33 -7.18 -11.16 0.12
CA LYS A 33 -7.46 -12.07 -1.02
C LYS A 33 -6.80 -11.65 -2.35
N ILE A 34 -5.56 -11.17 -2.26
CA ILE A 34 -4.74 -10.86 -3.43
C ILE A 34 -3.36 -11.52 -3.28
N ASP A 35 -2.91 -12.21 -4.33
CA ASP A 35 -1.49 -12.61 -4.44
C ASP A 35 -0.77 -11.64 -5.38
N VAL A 36 -0.17 -10.60 -4.79
CA VAL A 36 0.57 -9.55 -5.53
C VAL A 36 1.76 -10.07 -6.35
N LYS A 37 2.14 -11.35 -6.21
CA LYS A 37 3.16 -11.98 -7.07
C LYS A 37 2.59 -12.55 -8.36
N GLN A 38 1.28 -12.79 -8.41
CA GLN A 38 0.59 -13.43 -9.51
C GLN A 38 -0.44 -12.50 -10.16
N GLU A 39 -0.97 -11.55 -9.39
CA GLU A 39 -2.12 -10.73 -9.76
C GLU A 39 -1.74 -9.25 -9.72
N THR A 40 -2.23 -8.49 -10.70
CA THR A 40 -2.28 -7.03 -10.58
C THR A 40 -3.34 -6.68 -9.53
N PRO A 41 -3.13 -5.62 -8.73
CA PRO A 41 -4.17 -5.14 -7.84
C PRO A 41 -5.43 -4.60 -8.52
N VAL A 42 -5.37 -4.35 -9.82
CA VAL A 42 -6.55 -3.99 -10.60
C VAL A 42 -7.45 -5.22 -10.72
N ASP A 43 -8.72 -5.09 -10.29
CA ASP A 43 -9.75 -6.14 -10.31
C ASP A 43 -9.48 -7.39 -9.44
N HIS A 44 -8.45 -7.36 -8.58
CA HIS A 44 -8.13 -8.45 -7.65
C HIS A 44 -8.08 -7.94 -6.20
N GLY A 45 -8.41 -8.83 -5.28
CA GLY A 45 -8.47 -8.53 -3.86
C GLY A 45 -9.79 -7.90 -3.39
N GLU A 46 -9.92 -7.79 -2.07
CA GLU A 46 -11.08 -7.21 -1.40
C GLU A 46 -10.60 -6.19 -0.35
N VAL A 47 -11.11 -4.96 -0.42
CA VAL A 47 -10.81 -3.94 0.61
C VAL A 47 -11.48 -4.34 1.92
N ILE A 48 -10.68 -4.48 2.99
CA ILE A 48 -11.16 -4.93 4.30
C ILE A 48 -11.22 -3.80 5.33
N CYS A 49 -10.47 -2.72 5.12
CA CYS A 49 -10.60 -1.48 5.87
C CYS A 49 -9.91 -0.33 5.14
N PHE A 50 -10.18 0.88 5.58
CA PHE A 50 -9.42 2.06 5.17
C PHE A 50 -9.28 3.05 6.32
N SER A 51 -8.24 3.88 6.28
CA SER A 51 -8.00 4.96 7.24
C SER A 51 -8.06 6.31 6.53
N ILE A 52 -8.52 7.34 7.24
CA ILE A 52 -8.50 8.72 6.74
C ILE A 52 -7.97 9.64 7.84
N TYR A 53 -6.89 10.34 7.55
CA TYR A 53 -6.30 11.35 8.42
C TYR A 53 -6.46 12.75 7.82
N SER A 54 -7.01 13.67 8.60
CA SER A 54 -7.36 15.03 8.13
C SER A 54 -6.52 16.13 8.76
N GLY A 55 -5.39 15.78 9.40
CA GLY A 55 -4.54 16.73 10.11
C GLY A 55 -5.01 17.02 11.54
N PRO A 56 -4.16 17.68 12.36
CA PRO A 56 -4.41 17.89 13.79
C PRO A 56 -5.62 18.79 14.10
N GLU A 57 -6.09 19.58 13.13
CA GLU A 57 -7.26 20.45 13.27
C GLU A 57 -8.59 19.69 13.22
N ALA A 58 -8.58 18.46 12.69
CA ALA A 58 -9.77 17.63 12.61
C ALA A 58 -10.05 16.94 13.95
N ASP A 59 -11.33 16.84 14.30
CA ASP A 59 -11.80 16.06 15.43
C ASP A 59 -13.08 15.34 15.03
N PHE A 60 -12.97 14.04 14.75
CA PHE A 60 -14.08 13.15 14.44
C PHE A 60 -14.78 12.60 15.68
N GLY A 61 -14.26 12.91 16.88
CA GLY A 61 -14.78 12.48 18.17
C GLY A 61 -13.64 12.16 19.14
N ASN A 62 -13.77 12.64 20.39
CA ASN A 62 -12.80 12.45 21.47
C ASN A 62 -11.38 12.93 21.10
N GLY A 63 -11.25 14.03 20.36
CA GLY A 63 -9.98 14.60 19.92
C GLY A 63 -9.26 13.77 18.86
N LYS A 64 -9.94 12.85 18.18
CA LYS A 64 -9.33 11.97 17.18
C LYS A 64 -9.44 12.58 15.79
N SER A 65 -8.31 12.91 15.21
CA SER A 65 -8.13 13.48 13.86
C SER A 65 -7.99 12.43 12.74
N CYS A 66 -7.84 11.15 13.10
CA CYS A 66 -7.82 10.02 12.17
C CYS A 66 -9.05 9.15 12.39
N ILE A 67 -9.68 8.68 11.32
CA ILE A 67 -10.66 7.58 11.35
C ILE A 67 -10.05 6.30 10.79
N TRP A 68 -10.60 5.17 11.20
CA TRP A 68 -10.35 3.85 10.63
C TRP A 68 -11.70 3.16 10.46
N VAL A 69 -11.97 2.67 9.25
CA VAL A 69 -13.28 2.17 8.82
C VAL A 69 -13.21 0.68 8.60
N ASP A 70 -14.02 -0.08 9.33
CA ASP A 70 -14.04 -1.55 9.29
C ASP A 70 -15.01 -2.05 8.21
N LEU A 71 -14.48 -2.42 7.04
CA LEU A 71 -15.31 -3.03 5.99
C LEU A 71 -15.47 -4.54 6.18
N LEU A 72 -14.51 -5.19 6.85
CA LEU A 72 -14.50 -6.63 7.02
C LEU A 72 -15.65 -7.11 7.91
N ASP A 73 -15.80 -6.49 9.09
CA ASP A 73 -16.78 -6.91 10.10
C ASP A 73 -17.76 -5.76 10.47
N GLY A 74 -17.58 -4.53 9.95
CA GLY A 74 -18.37 -3.33 10.28
C GLY A 74 -19.47 -2.93 9.28
N GLY A 75 -19.81 -3.80 8.33
CA GLY A 75 -20.91 -3.57 7.39
C GLY A 75 -20.51 -3.47 5.91
N GLY A 76 -19.23 -3.68 5.59
CA GLY A 76 -18.76 -3.90 4.21
C GLY A 76 -19.23 -2.85 3.23
N ARG A 77 -19.87 -3.30 2.15
CA ARG A 77 -20.25 -2.45 1.02
C ARG A 77 -21.26 -1.37 1.40
N ASP A 78 -22.18 -1.64 2.32
CA ASP A 78 -23.13 -0.62 2.79
C ASP A 78 -22.40 0.51 3.50
N LEU A 79 -21.38 0.16 4.31
CA LEU A 79 -20.54 1.15 4.96
C LEU A 79 -19.73 1.96 3.95
N LEU A 80 -19.15 1.28 2.94
CA LEU A 80 -18.37 1.93 1.88
C LEU A 80 -19.23 2.89 1.03
N ASN A 81 -20.46 2.50 0.71
CA ASN A 81 -21.39 3.31 -0.07
C ASN A 81 -21.71 4.65 0.61
N GLU A 82 -21.75 4.69 1.94
CA GLU A 82 -21.96 5.94 2.68
C GLU A 82 -20.82 6.94 2.47
N PHE A 83 -19.60 6.48 2.17
CA PHE A 83 -18.45 7.34 1.89
C PHE A 83 -18.38 7.83 0.43
N ALA A 84 -19.27 7.39 -0.46
CA ALA A 84 -19.28 7.84 -1.86
C ALA A 84 -19.29 9.37 -2.00
N PRO A 85 -20.12 10.16 -1.27
CA PRO A 85 -20.10 11.62 -1.38
C PRO A 85 -18.77 12.26 -1.01
N PHE A 86 -17.96 11.62 -0.17
CA PHE A 86 -16.61 12.09 0.13
C PHE A 86 -15.63 11.73 -0.99
N PHE A 87 -15.58 10.47 -1.41
CA PHE A 87 -14.61 10.01 -2.41
C PHE A 87 -14.89 10.62 -3.80
N GLU A 88 -16.16 10.69 -4.22
CA GLU A 88 -16.60 11.17 -5.53
C GLU A 88 -16.52 12.70 -5.70
N ASP A 89 -16.43 13.49 -4.62
CA ASP A 89 -16.39 14.95 -4.72
C ASP A 89 -14.98 15.44 -5.12
N PRO A 90 -14.74 15.91 -6.37
CA PRO A 90 -13.41 16.32 -6.82
C PRO A 90 -12.92 17.61 -6.15
N SER A 91 -13.79 18.37 -5.49
CA SER A 91 -13.41 19.59 -4.80
C SER A 91 -12.76 19.34 -3.43
N ILE A 92 -12.89 18.12 -2.89
CA ILE A 92 -12.25 17.70 -1.65
C ILE A 92 -10.87 17.16 -1.97
N LYS A 93 -9.83 17.69 -1.33
CA LYS A 93 -8.44 17.29 -1.56
C LYS A 93 -8.13 16.01 -0.80
N LYS A 94 -7.79 14.93 -1.52
CA LYS A 94 -7.32 13.68 -0.92
C LYS A 94 -5.89 13.38 -1.35
N LEU A 95 -5.12 12.78 -0.46
CA LEU A 95 -3.76 12.27 -0.69
C LEU A 95 -3.72 10.78 -0.35
N GLY A 96 -2.80 10.04 -0.93
CA GLY A 96 -2.72 8.59 -0.76
C GLY A 96 -3.54 7.85 -1.82
N PHE A 97 -3.60 6.52 -1.69
CA PHE A 97 -4.17 5.61 -2.69
C PHE A 97 -5.66 5.96 -2.93
N PRO A 98 -6.03 6.57 -4.06
CA PRO A 98 -7.37 7.06 -4.24
C PRO A 98 -8.25 5.92 -4.69
N LEU A 99 -9.21 5.46 -3.87
CA LEU A 99 -10.43 4.82 -4.37
C LEU A 99 -11.07 5.75 -5.41
N LEU A 100 -10.79 5.57 -6.70
CA LEU A 100 -11.51 6.26 -7.76
C LEU A 100 -12.79 5.46 -8.00
N SER A 101 -13.84 5.97 -7.37
CA SER A 101 -15.24 5.61 -7.58
C SER A 101 -15.68 6.06 -8.97
N THR A 102 -15.52 5.20 -9.97
CA THR A 102 -16.43 5.22 -11.11
C THR A 102 -17.38 4.03 -10.97
N GLY A 103 -18.55 4.30 -10.38
CA GLY A 103 -19.70 3.39 -10.41
C GLY A 103 -19.55 2.09 -9.64
N LEU A 104 -19.57 2.14 -8.31
CA LEU A 104 -19.87 1.03 -7.39
C LEU A 104 -19.14 -0.31 -7.58
N GLN A 105 -18.18 -0.47 -8.48
CA GLN A 105 -17.11 -1.45 -8.37
C GLN A 105 -15.99 -0.77 -7.60
N VAL A 106 -15.59 -1.37 -6.49
CA VAL A 106 -14.42 -0.94 -5.75
C VAL A 106 -13.22 -1.32 -6.61
N TYR A 107 -12.92 -0.48 -7.60
CA TYR A 107 -11.61 -0.52 -8.23
C TYR A 107 -10.64 -0.20 -7.11
N LEU A 108 -9.94 -1.23 -6.66
CA LEU A 108 -8.79 -1.09 -5.82
C LEU A 108 -7.73 -0.36 -6.67
N TYR A 109 -7.84 0.95 -6.71
CA TYR A 109 -6.83 1.84 -7.24
C TYR A 109 -5.63 1.74 -6.31
N ILE A 110 -4.84 0.69 -6.50
CA ILE A 110 -3.46 0.71 -6.07
C ILE A 110 -2.74 1.65 -7.02
N TYR A 111 -2.86 2.96 -6.76
CA TYR A 111 -1.79 3.87 -7.13
C TYR A 111 -0.58 3.54 -6.25
N ALA A 112 0.12 2.45 -6.55
CA ALA A 112 1.49 2.23 -6.11
C ALA A 112 2.44 3.25 -6.77
N MET A 113 2.08 4.53 -6.80
CA MET A 113 2.96 5.60 -7.24
C MET A 113 3.65 6.31 -6.09
N PHE A 114 3.70 5.66 -4.93
CA PHE A 114 4.74 5.91 -3.95
C PHE A 114 5.45 4.62 -3.51
N SER A 115 5.73 3.70 -4.43
CA SER A 115 6.67 2.59 -4.15
C SER A 115 7.45 1.98 -5.33
N TYR A 116 7.21 2.34 -6.60
CA TYR A 116 8.04 1.83 -7.70
C TYR A 116 8.63 2.91 -8.63
N PRO A 117 9.94 2.82 -8.95
CA PRO A 117 10.58 3.67 -9.94
C PRO A 117 10.37 3.07 -11.33
N CYS A 118 9.72 3.78 -12.24
CA CYS A 118 9.98 3.58 -13.67
C CYS A 118 10.97 4.65 -14.11
N ALA A 119 12.22 4.20 -14.27
CA ALA A 119 13.28 4.93 -14.92
C ALA A 119 12.89 5.21 -16.37
N LEU A 120 12.76 6.49 -16.71
CA LEU A 120 13.09 6.99 -18.04
C LEU A 120 14.12 8.08 -17.83
N GLY A 121 15.33 7.80 -18.34
CA GLY A 121 16.51 8.60 -18.09
C GLY A 121 16.36 10.00 -18.65
N PHE A 122 16.41 10.99 -17.78
CA PHE A 122 16.91 12.31 -18.12
C PHE A 122 17.48 12.94 -16.83
N ILE A 123 18.65 13.57 -16.99
CA ILE A 123 19.32 14.47 -16.04
C ILE A 123 20.26 13.78 -15.02
N GLU A 124 21.46 13.48 -15.52
CA GLU A 124 22.69 13.72 -14.77
C GLU A 124 22.66 15.12 -14.15
N THR A 125 23.06 15.22 -12.87
CA THR A 125 23.15 16.40 -12.00
C THR A 125 21.90 16.75 -11.19
N HIS A 126 22.07 16.64 -9.86
CA HIS A 126 21.20 17.06 -8.75
C HIS A 126 20.26 16.00 -8.13
N ARG A 127 20.83 15.32 -7.12
CA ARG A 127 20.20 14.66 -5.96
C ARG A 127 18.90 13.88 -6.25
N GLY A 128 19.10 12.58 -6.47
CA GLY A 128 18.07 11.58 -6.73
C GLY A 128 16.93 11.58 -5.72
N TRP A 129 15.73 11.67 -6.27
CA TRP A 129 14.46 11.47 -5.59
C TRP A 129 14.22 9.96 -5.49
N LEU A 130 14.48 9.42 -4.31
CA LEU A 130 14.44 8.00 -4.00
C LEU A 130 13.01 7.56 -3.63
N GLN A 131 12.71 6.27 -3.83
CA GLN A 131 11.44 5.59 -3.50
C GLN A 131 10.81 6.09 -2.19
N SER A 132 9.48 6.23 -2.12
CA SER A 132 8.81 6.59 -0.87
C SER A 132 8.98 5.52 0.23
N GLU A 133 9.12 4.22 -0.07
CA GLU A 133 9.61 3.24 0.92
C GLU A 133 11.03 3.58 1.43
N ALA A 134 11.92 4.06 0.55
CA ALA A 134 13.25 4.50 0.95
C ALA A 134 13.20 5.82 1.73
N LEU A 135 12.33 6.78 1.39
CA LEU A 135 12.21 8.06 2.11
C LEU A 135 11.52 7.91 3.47
N THR A 136 10.48 7.06 3.56
CA THR A 136 9.77 6.76 4.79
C THR A 136 10.52 5.83 5.73
N GLY A 137 11.39 4.96 5.19
CA GLY A 137 12.35 4.17 5.96
C GLY A 137 13.67 4.88 6.26
N ASP A 138 14.05 5.91 5.49
CA ASP A 138 15.28 6.68 5.73
C ASP A 138 15.08 7.65 6.88
N ARG A 139 15.61 7.24 8.03
CA ARG A 139 15.63 8.03 9.25
C ARG A 139 16.20 9.44 9.07
N ARG A 140 16.98 9.74 8.02
CA ARG A 140 17.53 11.09 7.74
C ARG A 140 16.53 12.03 7.06
N VAL A 141 15.62 11.49 6.25
CA VAL A 141 14.51 12.24 5.66
C VAL A 141 13.38 12.39 6.68
N MET A 142 13.22 11.37 7.53
CA MET A 142 12.26 11.34 8.64
C MET A 142 12.79 12.00 9.92
N SER A 143 14.02 12.54 9.96
CA SER A 143 14.57 13.24 11.13
C SER A 143 15.19 14.57 10.73
N GLU A 144 14.37 15.62 10.70
CA GLU A 144 14.90 16.92 11.05
C GLU A 144 15.01 16.97 12.59
N ASP A 145 16.20 17.26 13.10
CA ASP A 145 16.58 17.46 14.51
C ASP A 145 16.83 16.27 15.46
N LYS A 146 17.99 15.64 15.27
CA LYS A 146 18.62 14.68 16.22
C LYS A 146 19.06 15.24 17.58
N LYS A 147 19.00 16.55 17.86
CA LYS A 147 19.53 17.10 19.13
C LYS A 147 18.52 17.24 20.27
N ALA A 148 17.22 17.13 20.01
CA ALA A 148 16.19 17.18 21.05
C ALA A 148 15.80 15.79 21.61
N TYR A 149 15.94 14.72 20.81
CA TYR A 149 15.26 13.45 21.07
C TYR A 149 15.92 12.47 22.04
N GLN A 150 17.20 12.66 22.40
CA GLN A 150 17.91 11.66 23.20
C GLN A 150 17.82 11.88 24.72
N LYS A 151 17.09 12.89 25.19
CA LYS A 151 17.02 13.24 26.62
C LYS A 151 15.70 12.91 27.32
N ASP A 152 14.63 12.58 26.60
CA ASP A 152 13.29 12.46 27.20
C ASP A 152 12.59 11.11 26.96
N MET A 153 13.29 10.02 27.24
CA MET A 153 12.65 8.72 27.54
C MET A 153 12.20 8.65 29.02
N SER A 154 12.12 9.80 29.71
CA SER A 154 11.70 9.87 31.11
C SER A 154 10.91 11.14 31.39
N LYS A 155 9.74 11.33 30.77
CA LYS A 155 8.58 12.01 31.37
C LYS A 155 7.37 12.02 30.44
N ASP A 156 6.22 12.02 31.10
CA ASP A 156 4.88 12.18 30.53
C ASP A 156 4.76 13.26 29.45
N ASN A 157 3.77 13.02 28.59
CA ASN A 157 3.01 13.94 27.73
C ASN A 157 3.50 14.23 26.30
N THR A 158 2.65 13.78 25.37
CA THR A 158 2.12 14.56 24.23
C THR A 158 3.10 15.18 23.24
N ASP A 159 4.12 14.44 22.79
CA ASP A 159 4.87 14.85 21.59
C ASP A 159 4.85 13.73 20.54
N GLU A 160 4.14 14.00 19.44
CA GLU A 160 4.00 13.12 18.28
C GLU A 160 5.32 13.06 17.49
N GLY A 161 6.31 12.39 18.07
CA GLY A 161 7.60 12.15 17.43
C GLY A 161 7.44 11.39 16.10
N PHE A 162 8.00 11.98 15.05
CA PHE A 162 7.98 11.47 13.68
C PHE A 162 8.72 10.13 13.57
N MET A 163 7.98 9.02 13.50
CA MET A 163 8.54 7.67 13.29
C MET A 163 8.42 7.29 11.81
N GLY A 164 9.51 6.79 11.23
CA GLY A 164 9.51 6.25 9.86
C GLY A 164 8.53 5.08 9.68
N LYS A 165 8.25 4.69 8.42
CA LYS A 165 7.35 3.58 8.11
C LYS A 165 7.85 2.29 8.78
N ILE A 166 6.96 1.64 9.53
CA ILE A 166 7.23 0.35 10.18
C ILE A 166 6.69 -0.74 9.26
N SER A 167 7.53 -1.71 8.88
CA SER A 167 7.09 -2.73 7.93
C SER A 167 6.11 -3.72 8.57
N MET A 168 5.18 -4.26 7.77
CA MET A 168 4.24 -5.30 8.21
C MET A 168 4.96 -6.53 8.78
N LYS A 169 6.19 -6.82 8.32
CA LYS A 169 7.04 -7.90 8.84
C LYS A 169 7.59 -7.61 10.24
N ASP A 170 7.86 -6.35 10.57
CA ASP A 170 8.39 -5.98 11.88
C ASP A 170 7.31 -6.05 12.97
N ILE A 171 6.06 -5.73 12.62
CA ILE A 171 4.92 -5.74 13.55
C ILE A 171 4.32 -7.15 13.65
N PHE A 172 3.96 -7.74 12.52
CA PHE A 172 3.15 -8.96 12.46
C PHE A 172 3.96 -10.21 12.08
N GLY A 173 5.26 -10.06 11.81
CA GLY A 173 6.12 -11.20 11.48
C GLY A 173 6.23 -12.16 12.65
N ARG A 174 5.92 -13.44 12.41
CA ARG A 174 6.13 -14.54 13.35
C ARG A 174 7.13 -15.51 12.76
N ARG A 175 8.14 -15.89 13.55
CA ARG A 175 9.12 -16.89 13.12
C ARG A 175 8.46 -18.26 13.09
N LYS A 176 8.55 -18.97 11.96
CA LYS A 176 8.08 -20.36 11.89
C LYS A 176 8.90 -21.22 12.84
N LEU A 177 8.25 -22.03 13.67
CA LEU A 177 8.93 -23.05 14.46
C LEU A 177 9.42 -24.16 13.53
N LYS A 178 10.63 -24.67 13.76
CA LYS A 178 11.14 -25.88 13.13
C LYS A 178 10.48 -27.11 13.77
N LYS A 179 10.68 -28.28 13.16
CA LYS A 179 10.22 -29.58 13.71
C LYS A 179 10.76 -29.86 15.13
N ASP A 180 11.88 -29.23 15.51
CA ASP A 180 12.51 -29.34 16.83
C ASP A 180 12.01 -28.29 17.85
N GLY A 181 11.02 -27.46 17.49
CA GLY A 181 10.49 -26.40 18.36
C GLY A 181 11.36 -25.13 18.42
N SER A 182 12.52 -25.10 17.77
CA SER A 182 13.36 -23.90 17.69
C SER A 182 12.84 -22.91 16.64
N ALA A 183 13.07 -21.61 16.86
CA ALA A 183 12.68 -20.60 15.89
C ALA A 183 13.46 -20.74 14.57
N GLY A 184 12.73 -20.89 13.47
CA GLY A 184 13.24 -20.87 12.11
C GLY A 184 13.65 -19.47 11.63
N LYS A 185 14.39 -19.42 10.53
CA LYS A 185 14.85 -18.17 9.89
C LYS A 185 13.75 -17.48 9.08
N ILE A 186 12.71 -18.21 8.67
CA ILE A 186 11.63 -17.68 7.84
C ILE A 186 10.58 -17.04 8.75
N SER A 187 10.37 -15.74 8.58
CA SER A 187 9.25 -15.00 9.16
C SER A 187 8.05 -15.12 8.23
N THR A 188 6.89 -15.46 8.77
CA THR A 188 5.61 -15.45 8.06
C THR A 188 4.66 -14.52 8.75
N ILE A 189 3.84 -13.84 7.94
CA ILE A 189 2.76 -12.98 8.41
C ILE A 189 1.45 -13.77 8.21
N ALA A 190 0.54 -13.67 9.18
CA ALA A 190 -0.79 -14.27 9.04
C ALA A 190 -1.61 -13.52 7.97
N PRO A 191 -2.66 -14.12 7.40
CA PRO A 191 -3.57 -13.40 6.51
C PRO A 191 -4.09 -12.11 7.16
N VAL A 192 -4.24 -11.05 6.38
CA VAL A 192 -4.58 -9.71 6.89
C VAL A 192 -5.95 -9.69 7.58
N GLU A 193 -6.88 -10.55 7.17
CA GLU A 193 -8.19 -10.74 7.80
C GLU A 193 -8.06 -11.35 9.21
N GLU A 194 -7.04 -12.18 9.42
CA GLU A 194 -6.73 -12.73 10.74
C GLU A 194 -6.09 -11.65 11.62
N LEU A 195 -5.18 -10.84 11.06
CA LEU A 195 -4.55 -9.73 11.79
C LEU A 195 -5.57 -8.68 12.24
N GLN A 196 -6.48 -8.27 11.35
CA GLN A 196 -7.54 -7.30 11.67
C GLN A 196 -8.47 -7.79 12.79
N ARG A 197 -8.71 -9.10 12.89
CA ARG A 197 -9.58 -9.68 13.93
C ARG A 197 -8.84 -9.98 15.23
N LYS A 198 -7.66 -10.57 15.16
CA LYS A 198 -6.93 -11.08 16.34
C LYS A 198 -5.95 -10.07 16.92
N GLU A 199 -5.33 -9.25 16.08
CA GLU A 199 -4.37 -8.20 16.47
C GLU A 199 -4.96 -6.80 16.19
N ARG A 200 -6.27 -6.65 16.43
CA ARG A 200 -7.10 -5.52 15.98
C ARG A 200 -6.54 -4.15 16.32
N GLU A 201 -6.07 -3.92 17.55
CA GLU A 201 -5.53 -2.63 17.96
C GLU A 201 -4.24 -2.27 17.22
N LEU A 202 -3.33 -3.25 17.06
CA LEU A 202 -2.09 -3.09 16.30
C LEU A 202 -2.38 -2.88 14.81
N TRP A 203 -3.35 -3.60 14.26
CA TRP A 203 -3.80 -3.46 12.87
C TRP A 203 -4.36 -2.06 12.59
N ILE A 204 -5.28 -1.60 13.44
CA ILE A 204 -5.84 -0.24 13.36
C ILE A 204 -4.73 0.80 13.46
N SER A 205 -3.77 0.61 14.38
CA SER A 205 -2.66 1.54 14.56
C SER A 205 -1.76 1.58 13.33
N TYR A 206 -1.41 0.42 12.77
CA TYR A 206 -0.64 0.30 11.54
C TYR A 206 -1.31 1.03 10.37
N SER A 207 -2.57 0.70 10.09
CA SER A 207 -3.32 1.30 8.98
C SER A 207 -3.53 2.81 9.15
N ALA A 208 -3.81 3.27 10.38
CA ALA A 208 -3.94 4.71 10.66
C ALA A 208 -2.61 5.45 10.51
N PHE A 209 -1.49 4.80 10.87
CA PHE A 209 -0.16 5.38 10.80
C PHE A 209 0.27 5.65 9.36
N ASP A 210 -0.10 4.79 8.41
CA ASP A 210 0.20 5.00 6.99
C ASP A 210 -0.52 6.24 6.43
N SER A 211 -1.79 6.49 6.78
CA SER A 211 -2.48 7.75 6.46
C SER A 211 -1.84 8.97 7.13
N ILE A 212 -1.47 8.87 8.41
CA ILE A 212 -0.85 9.98 9.15
C ILE A 212 0.49 10.37 8.50
N ASN A 213 1.34 9.38 8.21
CA ASN A 213 2.63 9.61 7.57
C ASN A 213 2.48 10.17 6.16
N THR A 214 1.49 9.67 5.40
CA THR A 214 1.20 10.18 4.05
C THR A 214 0.92 11.68 4.06
N LEU A 215 0.09 12.18 5.00
CA LEU A 215 -0.15 13.62 5.10
C LEU A 215 1.09 14.39 5.59
N LYS A 216 1.83 13.81 6.54
CA LYS A 216 3.06 14.41 7.09
C LYS A 216 4.16 14.58 6.04
N LEU A 217 4.21 13.71 5.03
CA LEU A 217 5.15 13.80 3.91
C LEU A 217 4.76 14.83 2.86
N PHE A 218 3.54 15.37 2.91
CA PHE A 218 3.03 16.32 1.93
C PHE A 218 3.75 17.68 2.04
N PRO A 219 4.74 17.99 1.18
CA PRO A 219 5.49 19.22 1.26
C PRO A 219 4.70 20.29 0.54
N GLY A 220 4.16 21.25 1.29
CA GLY A 220 3.04 22.06 0.84
C GLY A 220 3.15 22.85 -0.46
N LYS A 221 4.30 23.01 -1.16
CA LYS A 221 4.36 23.93 -2.33
C LYS A 221 5.33 23.70 -3.51
N SER A 222 6.42 22.93 -3.49
CA SER A 222 7.42 23.05 -4.59
C SER A 222 7.35 22.02 -5.73
N MET A 223 6.75 20.84 -5.51
CA MET A 223 6.57 19.80 -6.54
C MET A 223 5.14 19.27 -6.63
N PHE A 224 4.22 19.82 -5.82
CA PHE A 224 2.84 19.34 -5.81
C PHE A 224 2.18 19.56 -7.17
N ASP A 225 2.43 20.69 -7.84
CA ASP A 225 1.80 21.00 -9.14
C ASP A 225 2.18 20.02 -10.26
N PHE A 226 3.34 19.36 -10.16
CA PHE A 226 3.75 18.29 -11.07
C PHE A 226 2.86 17.04 -10.94
N TYR A 227 2.33 16.78 -9.73
CA TYR A 227 1.49 15.61 -9.48
C TYR A 227 0.16 15.64 -10.24
N PRO A 228 -0.71 16.66 -10.12
CA PRO A 228 -1.95 16.73 -10.87
C PRO A 228 -1.73 16.99 -12.37
N GLU A 229 -0.61 17.61 -12.77
CA GLU A 229 -0.33 17.90 -14.18
C GLU A 229 0.13 16.65 -14.95
N TYR A 230 0.99 15.81 -14.36
CA TYR A 230 1.62 14.69 -15.08
C TYR A 230 1.32 13.33 -14.46
N TRP A 231 1.48 13.18 -13.14
CA TRP A 231 1.41 11.88 -12.49
C TRP A 231 0.00 11.32 -12.34
N GLN A 232 -0.97 12.17 -11.98
CA GLN A 232 -2.36 11.74 -11.88
C GLN A 232 -2.92 11.32 -13.25
N PRO A 233 -2.83 12.12 -14.33
CA PRO A 233 -3.32 11.69 -15.64
C PRO A 233 -2.60 10.43 -16.15
N PHE A 234 -1.29 10.31 -15.89
CA PHE A 234 -0.51 9.14 -16.29
C PHE A 234 -0.99 7.86 -15.60
N GLY A 235 -1.18 7.87 -14.28
CA GLY A 235 -1.66 6.68 -13.59
C GLY A 235 -3.11 6.33 -13.94
N GLU A 236 -3.96 7.31 -14.29
CA GLU A 236 -5.32 7.04 -14.76
C GLU A 236 -5.29 6.28 -16.09
N ILE A 237 -4.32 6.57 -16.95
CA ILE A 237 -4.07 5.83 -18.20
C ILE A 237 -3.52 4.43 -17.90
N LEU A 238 -2.57 4.29 -16.97
CA LEU A 238 -2.03 2.98 -16.59
C LEU A 238 -3.12 2.04 -16.09
N VAL A 239 -4.03 2.53 -15.25
CA VAL A 239 -5.16 1.74 -14.77
C VAL A 239 -6.03 1.28 -15.94
N LYS A 240 -6.37 2.16 -16.88
CA LYS A 240 -7.14 1.77 -18.07
C LYS A 240 -6.43 0.68 -18.88
N MET A 241 -5.12 0.83 -19.09
CA MET A 241 -4.32 -0.17 -19.81
C MET A 241 -4.32 -1.53 -19.08
N GLU A 242 -4.18 -1.53 -17.75
CA GLU A 242 -4.20 -2.75 -16.95
C GLU A 242 -5.59 -3.40 -16.92
N THR A 243 -6.66 -2.62 -16.79
CA THR A 243 -8.05 -3.11 -16.82
C THR A 243 -8.42 -3.69 -18.19
N GLU A 244 -8.03 -3.03 -19.29
CA GLU A 244 -8.27 -3.54 -20.64
C GLU A 244 -7.45 -4.80 -20.93
N GLY A 245 -6.25 -4.88 -20.37
CA GLY A 245 -5.32 -5.97 -20.59
C GLY A 245 -4.83 -6.06 -22.04
N MET A 246 -4.28 -7.21 -22.41
CA MET A 246 -3.81 -7.49 -23.76
C MET A 246 -4.36 -8.83 -24.24
N LEU A 247 -4.92 -8.85 -25.45
CA LEU A 247 -5.36 -10.09 -26.08
C LEU A 247 -4.15 -10.95 -26.45
N VAL A 248 -4.23 -12.23 -26.10
CA VAL A 248 -3.18 -13.21 -26.33
C VAL A 248 -3.77 -14.46 -26.95
N ASP A 249 -3.17 -14.93 -28.04
CA ASP A 249 -3.51 -16.21 -28.67
C ASP A 249 -2.99 -17.38 -27.82
N ARG A 250 -3.88 -17.93 -26.99
CA ARG A 250 -3.54 -19.01 -26.06
C ARG A 250 -3.24 -20.33 -26.78
N GLU A 251 -3.86 -20.58 -27.94
CA GLU A 251 -3.62 -21.80 -28.70
C GLU A 251 -2.22 -21.77 -29.31
N TYR A 252 -1.86 -20.65 -29.94
CA TYR A 252 -0.51 -20.44 -30.46
C TYR A 252 0.55 -20.56 -29.35
N LEU A 253 0.33 -19.91 -28.20
CA LEU A 253 1.27 -20.01 -27.08
C LEU A 253 1.42 -21.44 -26.55
N SER A 254 0.35 -22.23 -26.51
CA SER A 254 0.42 -23.62 -26.07
C SER A 254 1.27 -24.48 -27.01
N GLU A 255 1.20 -24.24 -28.33
CA GLU A 255 2.07 -24.95 -29.29
C GLU A 255 3.53 -24.51 -29.16
N ILE A 256 3.78 -23.21 -28.99
CA ILE A 256 5.14 -22.71 -28.76
C ILE A 256 5.74 -23.24 -27.45
N GLU A 257 4.94 -23.40 -26.40
CA GLU A 257 5.39 -23.99 -25.13
C GLU A 257 5.93 -25.42 -25.32
N LYS A 258 5.28 -26.25 -26.14
CA LYS A 258 5.75 -27.61 -26.43
C LYS A 258 7.12 -27.60 -27.11
N VAL A 259 7.31 -26.71 -28.08
CA VAL A 259 8.58 -26.53 -28.79
C VAL A 259 9.67 -26.07 -27.80
N ALA A 260 9.38 -25.06 -26.98
CA ALA A 260 10.33 -24.53 -26.00
C ALA A 260 10.78 -25.59 -24.98
N ARG A 261 9.86 -26.45 -24.51
CA ARG A 261 10.19 -27.56 -23.60
C ARG A 261 11.10 -28.60 -24.26
N ALA A 262 10.81 -28.99 -25.51
CA ALA A 262 11.64 -29.92 -26.25
C ALA A 262 13.05 -29.35 -26.51
N GLU A 263 13.15 -28.07 -26.85
CA GLU A 263 14.43 -27.39 -27.02
C GLU A 263 15.21 -27.26 -25.70
N GLN A 264 14.52 -26.99 -24.59
CA GLN A 264 15.12 -26.98 -23.26
C GLN A 264 15.75 -28.34 -22.93
N GLU A 265 15.04 -29.45 -23.16
CA GLU A 265 15.58 -30.80 -22.95
C GLU A 265 16.78 -31.09 -23.87
N ALA A 266 16.69 -30.70 -25.14
CA ALA A 266 17.79 -30.85 -26.09
C ALA A 266 19.04 -30.07 -25.64
N ALA A 267 18.85 -28.84 -25.14
CA ALA A 267 19.93 -28.00 -24.62
C ALA A 267 20.54 -28.59 -23.34
N VAL A 268 19.72 -29.04 -22.39
CA VAL A 268 20.16 -29.72 -21.16
C VAL A 268 20.97 -30.98 -21.50
N ASN A 269 20.48 -31.80 -22.43
CA ASN A 269 21.18 -33.00 -22.88
C ASN A 269 22.51 -32.67 -23.59
N ARG A 270 22.54 -31.61 -24.40
CA ARG A 270 23.77 -31.12 -25.03
C ARG A 270 24.78 -30.66 -23.98
N PHE A 271 24.32 -29.95 -22.95
CA PHE A 271 25.15 -29.51 -21.84
C PHE A 271 25.70 -30.68 -21.03
N ARG A 272 24.85 -31.65 -20.63
CA ARG A 272 25.28 -32.87 -19.93
C ARG A 272 26.32 -33.66 -20.74
N LYS A 273 26.11 -33.80 -22.05
CA LYS A 273 27.09 -34.43 -22.95
C LYS A 273 28.43 -33.69 -22.95
N TRP A 274 28.42 -32.36 -23.02
CA TRP A 274 29.63 -31.56 -22.92
C TRP A 274 30.29 -31.71 -21.53
N ALA A 275 29.52 -31.59 -20.44
CA ALA A 275 30.02 -31.69 -19.07
C ALA A 275 30.62 -33.06 -18.76
N SER A 276 30.03 -34.14 -19.29
CA SER A 276 30.53 -35.51 -19.12
C SER A 276 31.92 -35.75 -19.74
N LYS A 277 32.38 -34.89 -20.66
CA LYS A 277 33.75 -34.90 -21.17
C LYS A 277 34.78 -34.38 -20.17
N HIS A 278 34.33 -33.60 -19.20
CA HIS A 278 35.18 -32.94 -18.20
C HIS A 278 35.02 -33.52 -16.80
N CYS A 279 33.84 -34.08 -16.47
CA CYS A 279 33.56 -34.72 -15.19
C CYS A 279 32.68 -35.98 -15.41
N PRO A 280 33.17 -37.20 -15.10
CA PRO A 280 32.41 -38.44 -15.30
C PRO A 280 31.08 -38.50 -14.54
N ASP A 281 31.00 -37.83 -13.39
CA ASP A 281 29.81 -37.78 -12.53
C ASP A 281 28.71 -36.82 -13.05
N ALA A 282 28.96 -36.09 -14.15
CA ALA A 282 28.04 -35.12 -14.72
C ALA A 282 27.03 -35.70 -15.74
N LYS A 283 26.83 -37.02 -15.75
CA LYS A 283 25.87 -37.71 -16.63
C LYS A 283 24.42 -37.51 -16.19
#